data_AF-A0A7K1BN04-F1
#
_entry.id   AF-A0A7K1BN04-F1
#
_cell.length_a   1.000
_cell.length_b   1.000
_cell.length_c   1.000
_cell.angle_alpha   90.00
_cell.angle_beta   90.00
_cell.angle_gamma   90.00
#
_symmetry.space_group_name_H-M   'P 1'
#
loop_
_entity.id
_entity.type
_entity.pdbx_description
1 polymer ?
#
loop_
_entity_poly.entity_id
_entity_poly.type
_entity_poly.pdbx_seq_one_letter_code
_entity_poly.pdbx_strand_id
1 'polypeptide(L)'
;DRDEEVFDDPYQFNIDRFPNEHIAFGGGGQHFCLGANLARMELKLIFKEILERIPDMTLAGNVDILRSNFIGGIKHMPVNFTAGARRNPAPLATA
;
A
#
# COMPACT_ATOMS: atom_id res chain seq x y z
N ASP A 1 -7.31 2.83 13.83
CA ASP A 1 -7.04 1.43 13.39
C ASP A 1 -6.04 0.68 14.27
N ARG A 2 -5.91 1.03 15.55
CA ARG A 2 -5.10 0.29 16.54
C ARG A 2 -5.80 0.22 17.91
N ASP A 3 -7.09 0.51 17.94
CA ASP A 3 -7.89 0.48 19.15
C ASP A 3 -8.15 -0.99 19.53
N GLU A 4 -7.74 -1.38 20.73
CA GLU A 4 -7.87 -2.75 21.23
C GLU A 4 -9.31 -3.13 21.59
N GLU A 5 -10.20 -2.15 21.78
CA GLU A 5 -11.63 -2.42 21.95
C GLU A 5 -12.33 -2.81 20.63
N VAL A 6 -11.69 -2.52 19.49
CA VAL A 6 -12.26 -2.74 18.14
C VAL A 6 -11.51 -3.84 17.38
N PHE A 7 -10.18 -3.90 17.52
CA PHE A 7 -9.33 -4.80 16.76
C PHE A 7 -8.54 -5.73 17.70
N ASP A 8 -8.80 -7.04 17.62
CA ASP A 8 -7.98 -8.05 18.29
C ASP A 8 -6.53 -7.97 17.79
N ASP A 9 -5.55 -8.04 18.70
CA ASP A 9 -4.12 -7.93 18.41
C ASP A 9 -3.81 -6.76 17.44
N PRO A 10 -4.11 -5.51 17.80
CA PRO A 10 -4.19 -4.39 16.85
C PRO A 10 -2.85 -4.10 16.15
N TYR A 11 -1.73 -4.42 16.80
CA TYR A 11 -0.39 -4.20 16.25
C TYR A 11 0.10 -5.32 15.34
N GLN A 12 -0.59 -6.46 15.27
CA GLN A 12 -0.27 -7.54 14.35
C GLN A 12 -0.75 -7.21 12.94
N PHE A 13 0.17 -7.29 11.96
CA PHE A 13 -0.19 -7.25 10.56
C PHE A 13 -0.76 -8.60 10.13
N ASN A 14 -2.07 -8.66 9.93
CA ASN A 14 -2.80 -9.85 9.51
C ASN A 14 -3.62 -9.53 8.24
N ILE A 15 -3.26 -10.17 7.11
CA ILE A 15 -3.93 -9.96 5.82
C ILE A 15 -5.32 -10.63 5.76
N ASP A 16 -5.55 -11.63 6.60
CA ASP A 16 -6.81 -12.40 6.68
C ASP A 16 -7.73 -11.86 7.79
N ARG A 17 -7.41 -10.69 8.38
CA ARG A 17 -8.21 -10.07 9.44
C ARG A 17 -9.66 -9.87 8.97
N PHE A 18 -10.60 -10.43 9.72
CA PHE A 18 -12.03 -10.26 9.51
C PHE A 18 -12.79 -10.35 10.86
N PRO A 19 -13.69 -9.40 11.16
CA PRO A 19 -13.98 -8.16 10.43
C PRO A 19 -12.79 -7.17 10.43
N ASN A 20 -12.80 -6.20 9.50
CA ASN A 20 -11.71 -5.20 9.37
C ASN A 20 -12.28 -3.81 9.05
N GLU A 21 -13.01 -3.24 9.99
CA GLU A 21 -13.74 -1.96 9.86
C GLU A 21 -12.84 -0.76 10.15
N HIS A 22 -11.73 -0.68 9.43
CA HIS A 22 -10.74 0.38 9.55
C HIS A 22 -11.28 1.74 9.06
N ILE A 23 -10.82 2.85 9.64
CA ILE A 23 -11.27 4.21 9.30
C ILE A 23 -10.26 5.01 8.47
N ALA A 24 -9.26 4.36 7.87
CA ALA A 24 -8.28 5.00 6.98
C ALA A 24 -8.87 5.86 5.84
N PHE A 25 -10.12 5.59 5.41
CA PHE A 25 -10.83 6.37 4.37
C PHE A 25 -11.89 7.34 4.96
N GLY A 26 -11.86 7.57 6.27
CA GLY A 26 -12.89 8.27 7.03
C GLY A 26 -13.99 7.33 7.53
N GLY A 27 -14.65 7.69 8.64
CA GLY A 27 -15.65 6.87 9.34
C GLY A 27 -17.05 6.87 8.72
N GLY A 28 -17.17 6.82 7.38
CA GLY A 28 -18.46 6.68 6.67
C GLY A 28 -19.38 7.92 6.64
N GLY A 29 -18.91 9.09 7.08
CA GLY A 29 -19.69 10.34 7.09
C GLY A 29 -19.71 11.10 5.75
N GLN A 30 -20.25 12.33 5.77
CA GLN A 30 -20.42 13.19 4.59
C GLN A 30 -19.12 13.48 3.80
N HIS A 31 -17.96 13.38 4.47
CA HIS A 31 -16.64 13.57 3.88
C HIS A 31 -15.87 12.26 3.69
N PHE A 32 -16.58 11.12 3.58
CA PHE A 32 -15.95 9.85 3.27
C PHE A 32 -15.12 9.95 1.98
N CYS A 33 -13.96 9.30 1.97
CA CYS A 33 -12.98 9.43 0.90
C CYS A 33 -13.59 9.07 -0.45
N LEU A 34 -13.73 10.09 -1.32
CA LEU A 34 -14.20 9.92 -2.70
C LEU A 34 -13.31 8.95 -3.51
N GLY A 35 -12.02 8.89 -3.17
CA GLY A 35 -11.02 8.05 -3.83
C GLY A 35 -10.91 6.62 -3.28
N ALA A 36 -11.71 6.20 -2.30
CA ALA A 36 -11.51 4.93 -1.59
C ALA A 36 -11.49 3.71 -2.53
N ASN A 37 -12.33 3.69 -3.56
CA ASN A 37 -12.36 2.60 -4.54
C ASN A 37 -11.17 2.64 -5.51
N LEU A 38 -10.71 3.84 -5.88
CA LEU A 38 -9.53 4.00 -6.71
C LEU A 38 -8.29 3.51 -5.96
N ALA A 39 -8.09 3.94 -4.72
CA ALA A 39 -6.97 3.52 -3.89
C ALA A 39 -6.93 2.00 -3.69
N ARG A 40 -8.09 1.35 -3.47
CA ARG A 40 -8.18 -0.12 -3.37
C ARG A 40 -7.80 -0.82 -4.69
N MET A 41 -8.22 -0.27 -5.83
CA MET A 41 -7.84 -0.79 -7.14
C MET A 41 -6.33 -0.69 -7.36
N GLU A 42 -5.74 0.47 -7.08
CA GLU A 42 -4.30 0.70 -7.19
C GLU A 42 -3.50 -0.28 -6.31
N LEU A 43 -3.90 -0.45 -5.05
CA LEU A 43 -3.29 -1.41 -4.14
C LEU A 43 -3.39 -2.85 -4.65
N LYS A 44 -4.55 -3.25 -5.17
CA LYS A 44 -4.73 -4.59 -5.73
C LYS A 44 -3.81 -4.83 -6.93
N LEU A 45 -3.67 -3.83 -7.81
CA LEU A 45 -2.81 -3.92 -8.98
C LEU A 45 -1.33 -3.93 -8.60
N ILE A 46 -0.88 -3.02 -7.74
CA ILE A 46 0.55 -2.93 -7.37
C ILE A 46 1.00 -4.20 -6.63
N PHE A 47 0.20 -4.74 -5.69
CA PHE A 47 0.57 -5.97 -5.00
C PHE A 47 0.59 -7.18 -5.93
N LYS A 48 -0.36 -7.28 -6.87
CA LYS A 48 -0.33 -8.33 -7.89
C LYS A 48 0.98 -8.27 -8.70
N GLU A 49 1.33 -7.09 -9.22
CA GLU A 49 2.54 -6.95 -10.04
C GLU A 49 3.83 -7.17 -9.23
N ILE A 50 3.86 -6.73 -7.96
CA ILE A 50 4.99 -7.00 -7.06
C ILE A 50 5.20 -8.51 -6.91
N LEU A 51 4.13 -9.23 -6.55
CA LEU A 51 4.18 -10.68 -6.32
C LEU A 51 4.49 -11.48 -7.59
N GLU A 52 4.07 -11.01 -8.76
CA GLU A 52 4.30 -11.71 -10.03
C GLU A 52 5.66 -11.39 -10.68
N ARG A 53 6.20 -10.18 -10.51
CA ARG A 53 7.36 -9.71 -11.29
C ARG A 53 8.62 -9.42 -10.48
N ILE A 54 8.47 -9.11 -9.20
CA ILE A 54 9.58 -8.79 -8.29
C ILE A 54 9.41 -9.51 -6.94
N PRO A 55 9.23 -10.86 -6.96
CA PRO A 55 8.93 -11.63 -5.75
C PRO A 55 10.12 -11.70 -4.78
N ASP A 56 11.33 -11.37 -5.22
CA ASP A 56 12.58 -11.40 -4.46
C ASP A 56 12.97 -10.02 -3.90
N MET A 57 12.00 -9.09 -3.81
CA MET A 57 12.24 -7.75 -3.29
C MET A 57 12.77 -7.79 -1.85
N THR A 58 13.87 -7.07 -1.61
CA THR A 58 14.48 -6.90 -0.29
C THR A 58 14.87 -5.44 -0.06
N LEU A 59 14.93 -5.00 1.20
CA LEU A 59 15.40 -3.65 1.53
C LEU A 59 16.89 -3.50 1.20
N ALA A 60 17.24 -2.40 0.53
CA ALA A 60 18.60 -2.09 0.11
C ALA A 60 19.26 -0.99 0.98
N GLY A 61 18.59 -0.54 2.03
CA GLY A 61 19.06 0.52 2.90
C GLY A 61 18.01 0.98 3.90
N ASN A 62 18.29 2.09 4.56
CA ASN A 62 17.37 2.69 5.52
C ASN A 62 16.12 3.26 4.83
N VAL A 63 14.97 3.15 5.50
CA VAL A 63 13.70 3.72 5.07
C VAL A 63 13.57 5.13 5.66
N ASP A 64 13.39 6.11 4.79
CA ASP A 64 13.18 7.49 5.21
C ASP A 64 11.69 7.73 5.40
N ILE A 65 11.30 8.18 6.60
CA ILE A 65 9.92 8.54 6.89
C ILE A 65 9.63 9.97 6.40
N LEU A 66 8.44 10.17 5.85
CA LEU A 66 7.95 11.49 5.48
C LEU A 66 7.76 12.33 6.74
N ARG A 67 8.48 13.47 6.82
CA ARG A 67 8.27 14.44 7.88
C ARG A 67 6.94 15.16 7.68
N SER A 68 5.89 14.68 8.34
CA SER A 68 4.56 15.27 8.37
C SER A 68 3.92 14.98 9.73
N ASN A 69 3.11 15.91 10.21
CA ASN A 69 2.25 15.72 11.38
C ASN A 69 0.84 15.21 11.00
N PHE A 70 0.57 15.05 9.69
CA PHE A 70 -0.74 14.66 9.16
C PHE A 70 -0.67 13.35 8.38
N ILE A 71 0.38 13.15 7.57
CA ILE A 71 0.54 11.97 6.71
C ILE A 71 1.59 11.02 7.30
N GLY A 72 1.17 9.81 7.65
CA GLY A 72 2.08 8.70 8.01
C GLY A 72 2.63 8.01 6.76
N GLY A 73 3.61 8.64 6.10
CA GLY A 73 4.14 8.16 4.82
C GLY A 73 5.61 7.75 4.86
N ILE A 74 6.02 6.90 3.93
CA ILE A 74 7.42 6.63 3.61
C ILE A 74 7.84 7.58 2.48
N LYS A 75 8.93 8.32 2.67
CA LYS A 75 9.49 9.22 1.64
C LYS A 75 10.41 8.46 0.68
N HIS A 76 11.29 7.62 1.21
CA HIS A 76 12.17 6.76 0.39
C HIS A 76 12.25 5.35 0.99
N MET A 77 12.17 4.34 0.13
CA MET A 77 12.35 2.94 0.48
C MET A 77 13.28 2.29 -0.54
N PRO A 78 14.60 2.33 -0.33
CA PRO A 78 15.54 1.66 -1.22
C PRO A 78 15.30 0.14 -1.22
N VAL A 79 15.18 -0.46 -2.41
CA VAL A 79 14.95 -1.91 -2.56
C VAL A 79 15.83 -2.50 -3.66
N ASN A 80 16.24 -3.76 -3.46
CA ASN A 80 16.85 -4.62 -4.48
C ASN A 80 15.84 -5.66 -4.92
N PHE A 81 15.82 -5.97 -6.21
CA PHE A 81 15.02 -7.05 -6.79
C PHE A 81 15.60 -7.48 -8.13
N THR A 82 15.32 -8.70 -8.56
CA THR A 82 15.61 -9.13 -9.93
C THR A 82 14.49 -8.66 -10.85
N ALA A 83 14.83 -7.93 -11.92
CA ALA A 83 13.82 -7.40 -12.83
C ALA A 83 13.13 -8.52 -13.62
N GLY A 84 11.87 -8.84 -13.28
CA GLY A 84 11.05 -9.76 -14.07
C GLY A 84 10.67 -9.21 -15.45
N ALA A 85 10.35 -10.12 -16.38
CA ALA A 85 9.95 -9.79 -17.74
C ALA A 85 8.80 -8.76 -17.77
N ARG A 86 8.86 -7.77 -18.69
CA ARG A 86 7.78 -6.78 -18.85
C ARG A 86 6.52 -7.43 -19.39
N ARG A 87 5.40 -7.22 -18.70
CA ARG A 87 4.06 -7.71 -19.05
C ARG A 87 3.14 -6.56 -19.46
N ASN A 88 3.58 -5.68 -20.36
CA ASN A 88 2.75 -4.74 -21.13
C ASN A 88 3.63 -3.90 -22.07
N PRO A 89 3.10 -3.42 -23.21
CA PRO A 89 3.92 -2.98 -24.34
C PRO A 89 4.72 -1.71 -24.03
N ALA A 90 5.70 -1.42 -24.89
CA ALA A 90 6.53 -0.22 -24.85
C ALA A 90 5.67 1.05 -24.58
N PRO A 91 6.21 2.06 -23.89
CA PRO A 91 5.45 3.29 -23.61
C PRO A 91 4.83 3.82 -24.90
N LEU A 92 3.62 4.39 -24.81
CA LEU A 92 3.02 5.19 -25.89
C LEU A 92 4.13 6.08 -26.45
N ALA A 93 4.52 5.84 -27.70
CA ALA A 93 5.53 6.65 -28.35
C ALA A 93 5.10 8.11 -28.19
N THR A 94 5.90 8.89 -27.48
CA THR A 94 5.73 10.34 -27.43
C THR A 94 5.84 10.84 -28.87
N ALA A 95 4.75 11.38 -29.39
CA ALA A 95 4.75 12.16 -30.62
C ALA A 95 5.57 13.44 -30.44
#